data_AF-A0A832ZFF5-F1
#
_entry.id   AF-A0A832ZFF5-F1
#
_cell.length_a   1.000
_cell.length_b   1.000
_cell.length_c   1.000
_cell.angle_alpha   90.00
_cell.angle_beta   90.00
_cell.angle_gamma   90.00
#
_symmetry.space_group_name_H-M   'P 1'
#
loop_
_entity.id
_entity.type
_entity.pdbx_description
1 polymer ?
#
loop_
_entity_poly.entity_id
_entity_poly.type
_entity_poly.pdbx_seq_one_letter_code
_entity_poly.pdbx_strand_id
1 'polypeptide(L)'
;YFGIGSGDAVLPDDAQIKGSRMLRIFVEGRQTGTFQDGVISVTPYGMQRIYDATKSYYVRIDFDLRGDVFVVGVNEADSKIRPDDLVAVVRDERVVAVGKAILSGEEMVKARRGVAVKVKKRV
;
A
#
# COMPACT_ATOMS: atom_id res chain seq x y z
N TYR A 1 -6.59 7.24 4.09
CA TYR A 1 -5.24 7.13 4.69
C TYR A 1 -5.23 5.97 5.68
N PHE A 2 -4.10 5.27 5.82
CA PHE A 2 -3.97 3.85 6.24
C PHE A 2 -4.29 3.50 7.71
N GLY A 3 -5.11 4.30 8.40
CA GLY A 3 -5.42 4.14 9.82
C GLY A 3 -4.38 4.77 10.76
N ILE A 4 -4.66 4.66 12.05
CA ILE A 4 -3.81 5.17 13.14
C ILE A 4 -2.47 4.42 13.14
N GLY A 5 -1.37 5.12 13.41
CA GLY A 5 -0.01 4.58 13.41
C GLY A 5 0.68 4.56 12.03
N SER A 6 -0.06 4.80 10.96
CA SER A 6 0.52 4.87 9.60
C SER A 6 1.45 6.07 9.37
N GLY A 7 1.24 7.17 10.11
CA GLY A 7 2.09 8.35 10.09
C GLY A 7 3.50 8.02 10.55
N ASP A 8 3.63 7.54 11.78
CA ASP A 8 4.90 7.15 12.40
C ASP A 8 5.61 6.04 11.61
N ALA A 9 4.87 5.15 10.94
CA ALA A 9 5.45 4.12 10.10
C ALA A 9 6.16 4.68 8.85
N VAL A 10 5.60 5.72 8.22
CA VAL A 10 6.15 6.34 6.99
C VAL A 10 7.12 7.46 7.29
N LEU A 11 6.80 8.27 8.30
CA LEU A 11 7.52 9.47 8.72
C LEU A 11 7.71 9.44 10.25
N PRO A 12 8.58 8.56 10.77
CA PRO A 12 8.97 8.61 12.18
C PRO A 12 9.80 9.86 12.50
N ASP A 13 9.96 10.16 13.79
CA ASP A 13 10.70 11.33 14.27
C ASP A 13 12.17 11.37 13.81
N ASP A 14 12.80 10.22 13.59
CA ASP A 14 14.18 10.08 13.14
C ASP A 14 14.33 10.05 11.60
N ALA A 15 13.24 10.25 10.87
CA ALA A 15 13.25 10.23 9.41
C ALA A 15 14.08 11.38 8.81
N GLN A 16 14.84 11.07 7.75
CA GLN A 16 15.54 12.07 6.97
C GLN A 16 14.65 12.57 5.83
N ILE A 17 14.48 13.89 5.75
CA ILE A 17 13.74 14.55 4.67
C ILE A 17 14.73 15.20 3.70
N LYS A 18 14.59 14.94 2.40
CA LYS A 18 15.45 15.49 1.35
C LYS A 18 14.62 16.12 0.22
N GLY A 19 14.96 17.36 -0.16
CA GLY A 19 14.32 18.11 -1.25
C GLY A 19 13.75 19.45 -0.78
N SER A 20 13.21 20.23 -1.72
CA SER A 20 12.62 21.55 -1.44
C SER A 20 11.15 21.65 -1.86
N ARG A 21 10.81 21.15 -3.06
CA ARG A 21 9.43 21.14 -3.58
C ARG A 21 8.77 19.76 -3.51
N MET A 22 9.59 18.72 -3.65
CA MET A 22 9.19 17.31 -3.55
C MET A 22 10.01 16.69 -2.44
N LEU A 23 9.40 16.57 -1.25
CA LEU A 23 10.08 16.13 -0.04
C LEU A 23 10.10 14.60 -0.01
N ARG A 24 11.28 14.02 -0.23
CA ARG A 24 11.48 12.57 -0.14
C ARG A 24 11.79 12.20 1.31
N ILE A 25 11.05 11.23 1.83
CA ILE A 25 11.15 10.76 3.22
C ILE A 25 11.97 9.48 3.22
N PHE A 26 13.01 9.42 4.05
CA PHE A 26 13.90 8.28 4.18
C PHE A 26 13.96 7.79 5.63
N VAL A 27 13.93 6.46 5.78
CA VAL A 27 14.20 5.79 7.05
C VAL A 27 15.23 4.69 6.78
N GLU A 28 16.27 4.60 7.61
CA GLU A 28 17.38 3.63 7.43
C GLU A 28 17.99 3.69 6.01
N GLY A 29 18.11 4.90 5.45
CA GLY A 29 18.67 5.11 4.11
C GLY A 29 17.76 4.70 2.94
N ARG A 30 16.55 4.18 3.20
CA ARG A 30 15.58 3.77 2.17
C ARG A 30 14.38 4.71 2.14
N GLN A 31 13.91 5.04 0.94
CA GLN A 31 12.78 5.96 0.79
C GLN A 31 11.47 5.27 1.18
N THR A 32 10.74 5.83 2.15
CA THR A 32 9.41 5.36 2.59
C THR A 32 8.28 6.05 1.83
N GLY A 33 8.48 7.31 1.46
CA GLY A 33 7.47 8.07 0.74
C GLY A 33 7.99 9.36 0.13
N THR A 34 7.07 10.07 -0.52
CA THR A 34 7.28 11.42 -1.04
C THR A 34 6.07 12.26 -0.68
N PHE A 35 6.31 13.38 -0.01
CA PHE A 35 5.31 14.43 0.18
C PHE A 35 5.41 15.45 -0.95
N GLN A 36 4.28 15.71 -1.60
CA GLN A 36 4.15 16.71 -2.65
C GLN A 36 2.70 17.22 -2.68
N ASP A 37 2.52 18.54 -2.74
CA ASP A 37 1.22 19.22 -2.91
C ASP A 37 0.15 18.74 -1.90
N GLY A 38 0.55 18.55 -0.63
CA GLY A 38 -0.36 18.12 0.44
C GLY A 38 -0.62 16.62 0.51
N VAL A 39 -0.01 15.81 -0.37
CA VAL A 39 -0.23 14.37 -0.46
C VAL A 39 1.06 13.60 -0.22
N ILE A 40 0.98 12.52 0.58
CA ILE A 40 2.08 11.55 0.72
C ILE A 40 1.82 10.35 -0.19
N SER A 41 2.72 10.14 -1.15
CA SER A 41 2.82 8.88 -1.87
C SER A 41 3.76 7.93 -1.12
N VAL A 42 3.43 6.65 -1.11
CA VAL A 42 4.17 5.62 -0.35
C VAL A 42 4.91 4.70 -1.31
N THR A 43 6.15 4.34 -0.99
CA THR A 43 6.90 3.30 -1.71
C THR A 43 6.49 1.91 -1.22
N PRO A 44 6.83 0.80 -1.93
CA PRO A 44 6.64 -0.54 -1.37
C PRO A 44 7.32 -0.74 -0.01
N TYR A 45 8.51 -0.16 0.18
CA TYR A 45 9.20 -0.19 1.47
C TYR A 45 8.44 0.56 2.57
N GLY A 46 7.96 1.78 2.30
CA GLY A 46 7.14 2.51 3.27
C GLY A 46 5.83 1.79 3.56
N MET A 47 5.22 1.17 2.55
CA MET A 47 3.98 0.42 2.71
C MET A 47 4.19 -0.84 3.54
N GLN A 48 5.35 -1.50 3.43
CA GLN A 48 5.73 -2.60 4.31
C GLN A 48 5.72 -2.14 5.78
N ARG A 49 6.35 -1.00 6.08
CA ARG A 49 6.36 -0.44 7.45
C ARG A 49 4.95 -0.14 7.94
N ILE A 50 4.08 0.42 7.10
CA ILE A 50 2.66 0.66 7.44
C ILE A 50 1.96 -0.66 7.73
N TYR A 51 2.10 -1.65 6.85
CA TYR A 51 1.46 -2.95 6.99
C TYR A 51 1.89 -3.65 8.28
N ASP A 52 3.18 -3.61 8.61
CA ASP A 52 3.70 -4.22 9.82
C ASP A 52 3.18 -3.53 11.09
N ALA A 53 3.03 -2.20 11.05
CA ALA A 53 2.52 -1.42 12.18
C ALA A 53 1.00 -1.52 12.38
N THR A 54 0.22 -1.57 11.30
CA THR A 54 -1.24 -1.41 11.38
C THR A 54 -2.04 -2.66 11.02
N LYS A 55 -1.41 -3.61 10.30
CA LYS A 55 -2.07 -4.78 9.70
C LYS A 55 -3.39 -4.45 9.00
N SER A 56 -3.43 -3.28 8.34
CA SER A 56 -4.62 -2.72 7.69
C SER A 56 -4.32 -2.32 6.25
N TYR A 57 -5.37 -2.09 5.45
CA TYR A 57 -5.32 -1.66 4.05
C TYR A 57 -4.51 -2.59 3.14
N TYR A 58 -4.68 -3.90 3.32
CA TYR A 58 -3.98 -4.92 2.53
C TYR A 58 -4.94 -5.78 1.69
N VAL A 59 -4.37 -6.33 0.62
CA VAL A 59 -4.98 -7.35 -0.25
C VAL A 59 -3.98 -8.50 -0.36
N ARG A 60 -4.37 -9.69 0.11
CA ARG A 60 -3.53 -10.89 0.14
C ARG A 60 -3.67 -11.69 -1.15
N ILE A 61 -2.54 -12.08 -1.71
CA ILE A 61 -2.42 -12.95 -2.89
C ILE A 61 -1.44 -14.10 -2.62
N ASP A 62 -1.52 -15.17 -3.40
CA ASP A 62 -0.67 -16.36 -3.29
C ASP A 62 0.25 -16.58 -4.51
N PHE A 63 0.22 -15.69 -5.50
CA PHE A 63 0.96 -15.80 -6.75
C PHE A 63 2.02 -14.70 -6.94
N ASP A 64 2.93 -14.91 -7.90
CA ASP A 64 3.93 -13.91 -8.29
C ASP A 64 3.31 -12.80 -9.17
N LEU A 65 3.34 -11.56 -8.68
CA LEU A 65 2.56 -10.45 -9.23
C LEU A 65 3.23 -9.79 -10.44
N ARG A 66 2.63 -9.95 -11.61
CA ARG A 66 3.14 -9.38 -12.87
C ARG A 66 2.45 -8.11 -13.36
N GLY A 67 1.26 -7.79 -12.84
CA GLY A 67 0.45 -6.66 -13.29
C GLY A 67 -0.58 -6.24 -12.24
N ASP A 68 -1.77 -5.86 -12.69
CA ASP A 68 -2.90 -5.55 -11.82
C ASP A 68 -3.44 -6.82 -11.12
N VAL A 69 -4.05 -6.64 -9.94
CA VAL A 69 -4.67 -7.74 -9.20
C VAL A 69 -6.12 -7.87 -9.64
N PHE A 70 -6.49 -9.03 -10.14
CA PHE A 70 -7.88 -9.37 -10.46
C PHE A 70 -8.55 -10.04 -9.25
N VAL A 71 -9.88 -9.89 -9.13
CA VAL A 71 -10.64 -10.44 -7.99
C VAL A 71 -10.46 -11.94 -7.80
N VAL A 72 -10.24 -12.69 -8.88
CA VAL A 72 -10.01 -14.14 -8.84
C VAL A 72 -8.70 -14.55 -8.16
N GLY A 73 -7.75 -13.61 -8.02
CA GLY A 73 -6.48 -13.83 -7.34
C GLY A 73 -6.43 -13.26 -5.91
N VAL A 74 -7.54 -12.73 -5.39
CA VAL A 74 -7.60 -12.19 -4.03
C VAL A 74 -8.00 -13.30 -3.07
N ASN A 75 -7.11 -13.68 -2.16
CA ASN A 75 -7.42 -14.65 -1.10
C ASN A 75 -8.15 -13.97 0.07
N GLU A 76 -7.75 -12.74 0.40
CA GLU A 76 -8.25 -11.97 1.54
C GLU A 76 -8.03 -10.47 1.27
N ALA A 77 -8.92 -9.61 1.78
CA ALA A 77 -8.73 -8.17 1.73
C ALA A 77 -9.31 -7.52 3.01
N ASP A 78 -8.67 -6.45 3.48
CA ASP A 78 -9.15 -5.67 4.62
C ASP A 78 -10.53 -5.04 4.30
N SER A 79 -11.54 -5.32 5.12
CA SER A 79 -12.90 -4.83 4.97
C SER A 79 -13.03 -3.30 5.08
N LYS A 80 -12.00 -2.62 5.64
CA LYS A 80 -11.93 -1.15 5.68
C LYS A 80 -11.65 -0.52 4.33
N ILE A 81 -11.10 -1.28 3.37
CA ILE A 81 -10.75 -0.74 2.04
C ILE A 81 -11.99 -0.22 1.34
N ARG A 82 -11.86 0.98 0.78
CA ARG A 82 -12.82 1.60 -0.13
C ARG A 82 -12.17 1.83 -1.50
N PRO A 83 -12.97 1.95 -2.59
CA PRO A 83 -12.45 2.35 -3.88
C PRO A 83 -11.57 3.61 -3.78
N ASP A 84 -10.52 3.67 -4.60
CA ASP A 84 -9.48 4.70 -4.64
C ASP A 84 -8.51 4.75 -3.45
N ASP A 85 -8.71 3.94 -2.40
CA ASP A 85 -7.72 3.81 -1.33
C ASP A 85 -6.39 3.28 -1.89
N LEU A 86 -5.29 3.80 -1.35
CA LEU A 86 -3.98 3.18 -1.56
C LEU A 86 -3.91 1.92 -0.69
N VAL A 87 -3.49 0.81 -1.29
CA VAL A 87 -3.47 -0.51 -0.63
C VAL A 87 -2.14 -1.22 -0.84
N ALA A 88 -1.77 -2.02 0.15
CA ALA A 88 -0.69 -2.99 0.05
C ALA A 88 -1.18 -4.25 -0.66
N VAL A 89 -0.43 -4.74 -1.63
CA VAL A 89 -0.57 -6.13 -2.11
C VAL A 89 0.44 -6.98 -1.37
N VAL A 90 -0.04 -7.98 -0.63
CA VAL A 90 0.75 -8.76 0.32
C VAL A 90 0.80 -10.22 -0.10
N ARG A 91 1.99 -10.80 -0.04
CA ARG A 91 2.24 -12.24 -0.19
C ARG A 91 3.25 -12.65 0.87
N ASP A 92 2.97 -13.73 1.60
CA ASP A 92 3.85 -14.25 2.66
C ASP A 92 4.26 -13.17 3.71
N GLU A 93 3.29 -12.37 4.16
CA GLU A 93 3.48 -11.22 5.07
C GLU A 93 4.40 -10.10 4.53
N ARG A 94 4.75 -10.15 3.24
CA ARG A 94 5.56 -9.14 2.56
C ARG A 94 4.73 -8.37 1.54
N VAL A 95 4.86 -7.06 1.57
CA VAL A 95 4.33 -6.16 0.56
C VAL A 95 5.13 -6.38 -0.72
N VAL A 96 4.47 -6.90 -1.75
CA VAL A 96 5.06 -7.10 -3.08
C VAL A 96 4.71 -5.95 -4.03
N ALA A 97 3.66 -5.19 -3.71
CA ALA A 97 3.29 -4.00 -4.48
C ALA A 97 2.44 -3.02 -3.68
N VAL A 98 2.35 -1.81 -4.23
CA VAL A 98 1.40 -0.78 -3.80
C VAL A 98 0.52 -0.43 -4.99
N GLY A 99 -0.78 -0.33 -4.75
CA GLY A 99 -1.76 -0.01 -5.78
C GLY A 99 -2.92 0.81 -5.26
N LYS A 100 -3.85 1.14 -6.15
CA LYS A 100 -5.14 1.72 -5.80
C LYS A 100 -6.22 0.64 -5.85
N ALA A 101 -7.05 0.58 -4.82
CA ALA A 101 -8.24 -0.25 -4.81
C ALA A 101 -9.24 0.22 -5.87
N ILE A 102 -9.79 -0.71 -6.64
CA ILE A 102 -10.89 -0.47 -7.58
C ILE A 102 -12.23 -0.84 -6.93
N LEU A 103 -12.20 -1.82 -6.02
CA LEU A 103 -13.35 -2.32 -5.29
C LEU A 103 -13.14 -2.10 -3.78
N SER A 104 -14.20 -2.18 -2.99
CA SER A 104 -14.07 -2.33 -1.53
C SER A 104 -13.49 -3.70 -1.17
N GLY A 105 -12.91 -3.84 0.02
CA GLY A 105 -12.33 -5.12 0.46
C GLY A 105 -13.34 -6.28 0.43
N GLU A 106 -14.59 -6.02 0.85
CA GLU A 106 -15.66 -7.03 0.78
C GLU A 106 -15.98 -7.45 -0.66
N GLU A 107 -16.05 -6.49 -1.58
CA GLU A 107 -16.31 -6.76 -3.00
C GLU A 107 -15.15 -7.53 -3.65
N MET A 108 -13.90 -7.24 -3.27
CA MET A 108 -12.73 -7.97 -3.80
C MET A 108 -12.83 -9.48 -3.53
N VAL A 109 -13.35 -9.87 -2.36
CA VAL A 109 -13.52 -11.27 -1.96
C VAL A 109 -14.80 -11.89 -2.55
N LYS A 110 -15.89 -11.11 -2.67
CA LYS A 110 -17.20 -11.62 -3.12
C LYS A 110 -17.36 -11.64 -4.65
N ALA A 111 -16.69 -10.74 -5.37
CA ALA A 111 -16.83 -10.60 -6.81
C ALA A 111 -16.32 -11.85 -7.56
N ARG A 112 -16.83 -12.04 -8.79
CA ARG A 112 -16.45 -13.17 -9.67
C ARG A 112 -15.63 -12.75 -10.88
N ARG A 113 -15.60 -11.45 -11.18
CA ARG A 113 -14.88 -10.87 -12.32
C ARG A 113 -14.52 -9.41 -12.02
N GLY A 114 -13.46 -8.92 -12.65
CA GLY A 114 -13.02 -7.53 -12.56
C GLY A 114 -11.63 -7.37 -11.94
N VAL A 115 -11.14 -6.13 -11.98
CA VAL A 115 -9.88 -5.72 -11.36
C VAL A 115 -10.16 -5.33 -9.91
N ALA A 116 -9.40 -5.89 -8.98
CA ALA A 116 -9.45 -5.56 -7.55
C ALA A 116 -8.52 -4.38 -7.22
N VAL A 117 -7.28 -4.43 -7.72
CA VAL A 117 -6.26 -3.41 -7.44
C VAL A 117 -5.53 -3.04 -8.72
N LYS A 118 -5.48 -1.73 -9.01
CA LYS A 118 -4.62 -1.17 -10.05
C LYS A 118 -3.25 -0.86 -9.49
N VAL A 119 -2.25 -1.66 -9.87
CA VAL A 119 -0.89 -1.60 -9.31
C VAL A 119 -0.17 -0.35 -9.80
N LYS A 120 0.55 0.31 -8.89
CA LYS A 120 1.31 1.54 -9.17
C LYS A 120 2.81 1.33 -9.09
N LYS A 121 3.27 0.62 -8.07
CA LYS A 121 4.69 0.30 -7.85
C LYS A 121 4.81 -1.11 -7.31
N ARG A 122 5.82 -1.83 -7.77
CA ARG A 122 6.20 -3.16 -7.27
C ARG A 122 7.56 -3.05 -6.60
N VAL A 123 7.87 -4.03 -5.73
CA VAL A 123 9.20 -4.20 -5.15
C VAL A 123 10.22 -4.50 -6.25
#